data_AF-A0A329I152-F1
#
_entry.id   AF-A0A329I152-F1
#
_cell.length_a   1.000
_cell.length_b   1.000
_cell.length_c   1.000
_cell.angle_alpha   90.00
_cell.angle_beta   90.00
_cell.angle_gamma   90.00
#
_symmetry.space_group_name_H-M   'P 1'
#
loop_
_entity.id
_entity.type
_entity.pdbx_description
1 polymer ?
#
loop_
_entity_poly.entity_id
_entity_poly.type
_entity_poly.pdbx_seq_one_letter_code
_entity_poly.pdbx_strand_id
1 'polypeptide(L)'
;MPMRLKALLITLVLLAGCAGTNFSYDQARKVQVGMSEREVVSIMGKPYSVISRPDGQVWVWSYANGMSGRSRAVSFILKDGAVVKTPSIPESFK
;
A
#
# COMPACT_ATOMS: atom_id res chain seq x y z
N MET A 1 15.22 9.52 -37.07
CA MET A 1 13.97 9.01 -36.47
C MET A 1 14.10 8.07 -35.25
N PRO A 2 15.24 7.91 -34.52
CA PRO A 2 15.27 7.09 -33.29
C PRO A 2 15.05 7.88 -31.98
N MET A 3 15.26 9.20 -32.00
CA MET A 3 15.24 10.03 -30.79
C MET A 3 13.84 10.25 -30.22
N ARG A 4 12.82 10.37 -31.09
CA ARG A 4 11.40 10.52 -30.67
C ARG A 4 10.82 9.22 -30.11
N LEU A 5 11.28 8.07 -30.60
CA LEU A 5 10.85 6.76 -30.11
C LEU A 5 11.41 6.46 -28.72
N LYS A 6 12.67 6.85 -28.46
CA LYS A 6 13.29 6.75 -27.13
C LYS A 6 12.61 7.66 -26.11
N ALA A 7 12.26 8.89 -26.51
CA ALA A 7 11.54 9.82 -25.64
C ALA A 7 10.15 9.27 -25.26
N LEU A 8 9.42 8.65 -26.20
CA LEU A 8 8.10 8.07 -25.95
C LEU A 8 8.17 6.88 -24.95
N LEU A 9 9.19 6.04 -25.08
CA LEU A 9 9.42 4.89 -24.18
C LEU A 9 9.77 5.32 -22.75
N ILE A 10 10.55 6.38 -22.58
CA ILE A 10 10.91 6.93 -21.25
C ILE A 10 9.67 7.48 -20.54
N THR A 11 8.82 8.20 -21.27
CA THR A 11 7.56 8.73 -20.71
C THR A 11 6.63 7.62 -20.24
N LEU A 12 6.54 6.50 -20.97
CA LEU A 12 5.66 5.38 -20.61
C LEU A 12 6.07 4.68 -19.29
N VAL A 13 7.37 4.57 -19.05
CA VAL A 13 7.90 3.94 -17.82
C VAL A 13 7.65 4.83 -16.58
N LEU A 14 7.68 6.15 -16.75
CA LEU A 14 7.46 7.10 -15.65
C LEU A 14 5.99 7.15 -15.17
N LEU A 15 5.01 6.77 -16.00
CA LEU A 15 3.59 6.78 -15.60
C LEU A 15 3.16 5.60 -14.71
N ALA A 16 3.97 4.55 -14.57
CA ALA A 16 3.58 3.34 -13.83
C ALA A 16 3.65 3.50 -12.29
N GLY A 17 4.24 4.59 -11.77
CA GLY A 17 4.58 4.72 -10.35
C GLY A 17 3.49 5.25 -9.41
N CYS A 18 2.36 5.78 -9.91
CA CYS A 18 1.41 6.51 -9.05
C CYS A 18 0.33 5.65 -8.38
N ALA A 19 0.24 4.35 -8.71
CA ALA A 19 -0.88 3.50 -8.26
C ALA A 19 -0.74 2.93 -6.83
N GLY A 20 0.36 3.23 -6.13
CA GLY A 20 0.68 2.62 -4.83
C GLY A 20 1.15 1.16 -4.96
N THR A 21 1.56 0.55 -3.85
CA THR A 21 1.96 -0.86 -3.85
C THR A 21 0.72 -1.76 -3.89
N ASN A 22 0.69 -2.68 -4.85
CA ASN A 22 -0.38 -3.67 -4.98
C ASN A 22 -0.33 -4.65 -3.80
N PHE A 23 -1.46 -4.87 -3.14
CA PHE A 23 -1.64 -5.80 -2.02
C PHE A 23 -2.98 -6.53 -2.12
N SER A 24 -3.13 -7.66 -1.44
CA SER A 24 -4.41 -8.36 -1.25
C SER A 24 -4.93 -8.25 0.20
N TYR A 25 -6.24 -8.40 0.38
CA TYR A 25 -6.82 -8.43 1.73
C TYR A 25 -6.36 -9.66 2.53
N ASP A 26 -6.01 -10.76 1.87
CA ASP A 26 -5.41 -11.93 2.52
C ASP A 26 -4.02 -11.63 3.08
N GLN A 27 -3.22 -10.79 2.42
CA GLN A 27 -1.96 -10.29 3.00
C GLN A 27 -2.26 -9.38 4.19
N ALA A 28 -3.22 -8.46 4.06
CA ALA A 28 -3.57 -7.53 5.12
C ALA A 28 -4.05 -8.23 6.41
N ARG A 29 -4.77 -9.36 6.28
CA ARG A 29 -5.18 -10.19 7.43
C ARG A 29 -4.03 -10.84 8.17
N LYS A 30 -2.86 -11.00 7.55
CA LYS A 30 -1.68 -11.57 8.21
C LYS A 30 -1.03 -10.59 9.17
N VAL A 31 -1.28 -9.30 9.00
CA VAL A 31 -0.77 -8.25 9.90
C VAL A 31 -1.50 -8.36 11.24
N GLN A 32 -0.74 -8.47 12.32
CA GLN A 32 -1.25 -8.65 13.67
C GLN A 32 -0.69 -7.57 14.61
N VAL A 33 -1.41 -7.32 15.70
CA VAL A 33 -0.94 -6.46 16.78
C VAL A 33 0.40 -6.99 17.32
N GLY A 34 1.35 -6.09 17.55
CA GLY A 34 2.71 -6.39 18.00
C GLY A 34 3.75 -6.55 16.88
N MET A 35 3.34 -6.70 15.61
CA MET A 35 4.28 -6.74 14.50
C MET A 35 5.04 -5.41 14.36
N SER A 36 6.35 -5.50 14.09
CA SER A 36 7.20 -4.35 13.80
C SER A 36 6.91 -3.75 12.43
N GLU A 37 7.30 -2.49 12.23
CA GLU A 37 7.24 -1.83 10.91
C GLU A 37 7.85 -2.68 9.79
N ARG A 38 8.98 -3.34 10.05
CA ARG A 38 9.66 -4.17 9.04
C ARG A 38 8.85 -5.40 8.65
N GLU A 39 8.19 -6.04 9.60
CA GLU A 39 7.33 -7.20 9.34
C GLU A 39 6.07 -6.77 8.57
N VAL A 40 5.49 -5.62 8.92
CA VAL A 40 4.35 -5.08 8.17
C VAL A 40 4.75 -4.80 6.72
N VAL A 41 5.89 -4.17 6.50
CA VAL A 41 6.40 -3.86 5.15
C VAL A 41 6.76 -5.12 4.37
N SER A 42 7.25 -6.19 5.02
CA SER A 42 7.55 -7.44 4.31
C SER A 42 6.28 -8.14 3.82
N ILE A 43 5.16 -8.00 4.53
CA ILE A 43 3.86 -8.58 4.16
C ILE A 43 3.13 -7.71 3.13
N MET A 44 3.06 -6.41 3.37
CA MET A 44 2.21 -5.46 2.65
C MET A 44 2.94 -4.64 1.58
N GLY A 45 4.28 -4.68 1.58
CA GLY A 45 5.10 -3.71 0.86
C GLY A 45 5.04 -2.32 1.48
N LYS A 46 5.58 -1.33 0.77
CA LYS A 46 5.64 0.06 1.26
C LYS A 46 4.22 0.67 1.34
N PRO A 47 3.86 1.36 2.42
CA PRO A 47 2.58 2.06 2.49
C PRO A 47 2.51 3.16 1.41
N TYR A 48 1.29 3.45 0.96
CA TYR A 48 1.00 4.60 0.11
C TYR A 48 1.19 5.92 0.89
N SER A 49 0.76 5.94 2.16
CA SER A 49 0.88 7.12 3.03
C SER A 49 1.09 6.71 4.48
N VAL A 50 1.83 7.53 5.22
CA VAL A 50 2.00 7.44 6.67
C VAL A 50 1.58 8.77 7.27
N ILE A 51 0.58 8.74 8.15
CA ILE A 51 -0.01 9.93 8.77
C ILE A 51 0.35 9.94 10.24
N SER A 52 1.12 10.93 10.70
CA SER A 52 1.42 11.12 12.11
C SER A 52 0.21 11.68 12.87
N ARG A 53 -0.07 11.11 14.04
CA ARG A 53 -1.13 11.51 14.97
C ARG A 53 -0.59 11.51 16.41
N PRO A 54 -1.26 12.19 17.37
CA PRO A 54 -0.82 12.18 18.76
C PRO A 54 -0.74 10.78 19.40
N ASP A 55 -1.56 9.84 18.93
CA ASP A 55 -1.68 8.48 19.44
C ASP A 55 -0.81 7.45 18.69
N GLY A 56 -0.06 7.88 17.66
CA GLY A 56 0.78 7.02 16.84
C GLY A 56 0.79 7.44 15.37
N GLN A 57 1.05 6.50 14.49
CA GLN A 57 1.02 6.70 13.04
C GLN A 57 -0.07 5.83 12.42
N VAL A 58 -0.79 6.37 11.44
CA VAL A 58 -1.68 5.59 10.60
C VAL A 58 -1.01 5.33 9.27
N TRP A 59 -0.70 4.06 9.03
CA TRP A 59 -0.11 3.61 7.78
C TRP A 59 -1.23 3.14 6.87
N VAL A 60 -1.25 3.67 5.65
CA VAL A 60 -2.34 3.46 4.68
C VAL A 60 -1.78 2.82 3.42
N TRP A 61 -2.41 1.74 3.00
CA TRP A 61 -2.25 1.16 1.67
C TRP A 61 -3.50 1.47 0.88
N SER A 62 -3.30 2.02 -0.31
CA SER A 62 -4.34 2.27 -1.29
C SER A 62 -3.80 1.86 -2.65
N TYR A 63 -4.56 1.04 -3.35
CA TYR A 63 -4.23 0.60 -4.70
C TYR A 63 -5.47 0.67 -5.56
N ALA A 64 -5.35 1.32 -6.72
CA ALA A 64 -6.41 1.40 -7.73
C ALA A 64 -5.87 0.97 -9.08
N ASN A 65 -6.64 0.15 -9.79
CA ASN A 65 -6.34 -0.28 -11.14
C ASN A 65 -7.39 0.29 -12.10
N GLY A 66 -7.03 1.35 -12.83
CA GLY A 66 -7.93 2.04 -13.74
C GLY A 66 -8.44 1.21 -14.93
N MET A 67 -7.76 0.13 -15.30
CA MET A 67 -8.20 -0.75 -16.40
C MET A 67 -9.30 -1.71 -15.97
N SER A 68 -9.23 -2.21 -14.73
CA SER A 68 -10.22 -3.15 -14.18
C SER A 68 -11.30 -2.47 -13.32
N GLY A 69 -11.13 -1.18 -13.00
CA GLY A 69 -11.98 -0.45 -12.07
C GLY A 69 -11.87 -0.92 -10.60
N ARG A 70 -10.96 -1.86 -10.29
CA ARG A 70 -10.79 -2.40 -8.93
C ARG A 70 -9.96 -1.47 -8.07
N SER A 71 -10.40 -1.23 -6.84
CA SER A 71 -9.64 -0.51 -5.83
C SER A 71 -9.67 -1.24 -4.49
N ARG A 72 -8.62 -1.05 -3.69
CA ARG A 72 -8.48 -1.62 -2.35
C ARG A 72 -7.80 -0.61 -1.44
N ALA A 73 -8.23 -0.58 -0.19
CA ALA A 73 -7.61 0.26 0.83
C ALA A 73 -7.66 -0.42 2.19
N VAL A 74 -6.59 -0.27 2.96
CA VAL A 74 -6.50 -0.74 4.34
C VAL A 74 -5.57 0.17 5.13
N SER A 75 -5.78 0.27 6.44
CA SER A 75 -4.89 1.02 7.32
C SER A 75 -4.62 0.28 8.62
N PHE A 76 -3.42 0.48 9.15
CA PHE A 76 -3.02 -0.01 10.47
C PHE A 76 -2.60 1.18 11.32
N ILE A 77 -2.82 1.10 12.62
CA ILE A 77 -2.28 2.07 13.56
C ILE A 77 -1.03 1.47 14.17
N LEU A 78 0.08 2.17 14.05
CA LEU A 78 1.35 1.83 14.64
C LEU A 78 1.68 2.84 15.74
N LYS A 79 2.30 2.38 16.82
CA LYS A 79 2.82 3.23 17.88
C LYS A 79 4.14 2.63 18.34
N ASP A 80 5.14 3.49 18.56
CA ASP A 80 6.47 3.08 19.04
C ASP A 80 7.10 1.95 18.18
N GLY A 81 6.88 2.01 16.85
CA GLY A 81 7.44 1.06 15.88
C GLY A 81 6.70 -0.28 15.75
N ALA A 82 5.55 -0.46 16.42
CA ALA A 82 4.77 -1.69 16.38
C ALA A 82 3.28 -1.44 16.09
N VAL A 83 2.62 -2.41 15.46
CA VAL A 83 1.17 -2.38 15.21
C VAL A 83 0.42 -2.44 16.53
N VAL A 84 -0.42 -1.45 16.79
CA VAL A 84 -1.32 -1.42 17.96
C VAL A 84 -2.78 -1.62 17.60
N LYS A 85 -3.16 -1.43 16.32
CA LYS A 85 -4.52 -1.68 15.86
C LYS A 85 -4.58 -2.17 14.42
N THR A 86 -5.34 -3.22 14.21
CA THR A 86 -5.72 -3.74 12.89
C THR A 86 -7.19 -3.44 12.59
N PRO A 87 -7.56 -3.23 11.32
CA PRO A 87 -8.96 -3.05 10.94
C PRO A 87 -9.66 -4.42 10.88
N SER A 88 -10.98 -4.42 11.06
CA SER A 88 -11.79 -5.59 10.72
C SER A 88 -11.98 -5.64 9.21
N ILE A 89 -11.50 -6.71 8.57
CA ILE A 89 -11.61 -6.91 7.12
C ILE A 89 -12.70 -7.97 6.89
N PRO A 90 -13.86 -7.65 6.28
CA PRO A 90 -14.92 -8.63 6.03
C PRO A 90 -14.49 -9.72 5.04
N GLU A 91 -14.93 -10.97 5.19
CA GLU A 91 -14.55 -12.07 4.28
C GLU A 91 -14.99 -11.87 2.83
N SER A 92 -15.97 -10.99 2.60
CA SER A 92 -16.39 -10.56 1.26
C SER A 92 -15.32 -9.79 0.49
N PHE A 93 -14.27 -9.31 1.17
CA PHE A 93 -13.19 -8.55 0.57
C PHE A 93 -12.09 -9.52 0.08
N LYS A 94 -11.87 -9.56 -1.24
CA LYS A 94 -10.89 -10.42 -1.95
C LYS A 94 -9.72 -9.61 -2.53
#